data_AF-A0A938BVY8-F1
#
_entry.id   AF-A0A938BVY8-F1
#
_cell.length_a   1.000
_cell.length_b   1.000
_cell.length_c   1.000
_cell.angle_alpha   90.00
_cell.angle_beta   90.00
_cell.angle_gamma   90.00
#
_symmetry.space_group_name_H-M   'P 1'
#
loop_
_entity.id
_entity.type
_entity.pdbx_description
1 polymer ?
#
loop_
_entity_poly.entity_id
_entity_poly.type
_entity_poly.pdbx_seq_one_letter_code
_entity_poly.pdbx_strand_id
1 'polypeptide(L)'
;PAGCDDPGRERLRGVCISCAVLSHIYDFTYRKISIMMLLVILTASLGYLFEHEAQPDKFENIPASIYWAVITLASVGYGDLYPVTPVGRMMTIILALLGIGIFAIPAAILSSAFSDQLRIERETLLNELFVMLSDGHLSAEEQDVLEREAKRLHLSQEEVNRLIEKVNRQKEMLEDQQGIPVQRLVEDPQLALERFRELAGQVRQIALMVKFDEMQRLIESSERSTALEKRIWRET
;
A
#
# COMPACT_ATOMS: atom_id res chain seq x y z
N PRO A 1 13.60 27.49 29.39
CA PRO A 1 12.76 28.06 28.31
C PRO A 1 12.25 26.94 27.41
N ALA A 2 10.97 26.63 27.56
CA ALA A 2 10.31 25.42 27.07
C ALA A 2 10.39 25.25 25.56
N GLY A 3 10.77 24.04 25.13
CA GLY A 3 10.50 23.54 23.79
C GLY A 3 9.02 23.22 23.67
N CYS A 4 8.30 24.04 22.90
CA CYS A 4 6.99 23.67 22.40
C CYS A 4 7.18 22.91 21.09
N ASP A 5 7.13 21.58 21.16
CA ASP A 5 6.70 20.79 20.01
C ASP A 5 5.22 21.08 19.80
N ASP A 6 4.91 21.86 18.75
CA ASP A 6 3.55 22.22 18.37
C ASP A 6 2.97 21.14 17.43
N PRO A 7 2.09 20.25 17.91
CA PRO A 7 1.52 19.16 17.11
C PRO A 7 0.63 19.64 15.95
N GLY A 8 0.30 20.94 15.87
CA GLY A 8 -0.43 21.54 14.76
C GLY A 8 0.42 21.74 13.50
N ARG A 9 1.73 21.97 13.64
CA ARG A 9 2.62 22.29 12.51
C ARG A 9 2.93 21.06 11.64
N GLU A 10 2.99 19.86 12.22
CA GLU A 10 3.14 18.61 11.47
C GLU A 10 1.86 18.23 10.72
N ARG A 11 0.70 18.44 11.34
CA ARG A 11 -0.60 18.18 10.71
C ARG A 11 -0.85 19.10 9.51
N LEU A 12 -0.46 20.36 9.59
CA LEU A 12 -0.51 21.33 8.49
C LEU A 12 0.49 21.01 7.35
N ARG A 13 1.68 20.48 7.68
CA ARG A 13 2.65 20.00 6.69
C ARG A 13 2.12 18.78 5.92
N GLY A 14 1.49 17.83 6.60
CA GLY A 14 0.85 16.66 5.97
C GLY A 14 -0.30 17.05 5.03
N VAL A 15 -1.13 18.02 5.43
CA VAL A 15 -2.21 18.57 4.58
C VAL A 15 -1.65 19.34 3.38
N CYS A 16 -0.57 20.11 3.53
CA CYS A 16 0.09 20.80 2.40
C CYS A 16 0.73 19.83 1.41
N ILE A 17 1.38 18.77 1.88
CA ILE A 17 2.01 17.76 1.00
C ILE A 17 0.93 16.97 0.26
N SER A 18 -0.13 16.53 0.95
CA SER A 18 -1.24 15.80 0.33
C SER A 18 -1.99 16.68 -0.69
N CYS A 19 -2.21 17.96 -0.38
CA CYS A 19 -2.82 18.93 -1.31
C CYS A 19 -1.91 19.26 -2.51
N ALA A 20 -0.60 19.42 -2.30
CA ALA A 20 0.37 19.69 -3.37
C ALA A 20 0.56 18.47 -4.29
N VAL A 21 0.53 17.25 -3.74
CA VAL A 21 0.57 16.02 -4.52
C VAL A 21 -0.71 15.86 -5.33
N LEU A 22 -1.88 16.11 -4.73
CA LEU A 22 -3.16 16.11 -5.46
C LEU A 22 -3.12 17.11 -6.62
N SER A 23 -2.74 18.37 -6.37
CA SER A 23 -2.69 19.39 -7.42
C SER A 23 -1.71 19.00 -8.55
N HIS A 24 -0.55 18.41 -8.21
CA HIS A 24 0.39 17.91 -9.20
C HIS A 24 -0.16 16.76 -10.05
N ILE A 25 -0.93 15.84 -9.45
CA ILE A 25 -1.56 14.72 -10.17
C ILE A 25 -2.68 15.23 -11.08
N TYR A 26 -3.48 16.20 -10.61
CA TYR A 26 -4.52 16.85 -11.40
C TYR A 26 -3.93 17.67 -12.57
N ASP A 27 -2.87 18.43 -12.35
CA ASP A 27 -2.17 19.17 -13.40
C ASP A 27 -1.52 18.22 -14.42
N PHE A 28 -0.94 17.12 -13.95
CA PHE A 28 -0.35 16.11 -14.83
C PHE A 28 -1.41 15.43 -15.71
N THR A 29 -2.52 14.99 -15.13
CA THR A 29 -3.62 14.35 -15.88
C THR A 29 -4.26 15.33 -16.86
N TYR A 30 -4.58 16.55 -16.45
CA TYR A 30 -5.16 17.57 -17.33
C TYR A 30 -4.23 17.90 -18.52
N ARG A 31 -2.92 18.07 -18.26
CA ARG A 31 -1.94 18.32 -19.32
C ARG A 31 -1.86 17.16 -20.31
N LYS A 32 -1.92 15.91 -19.85
CA LYS A 32 -1.90 14.73 -20.75
C LYS A 32 -3.17 14.61 -21.58
N ILE A 33 -4.34 14.87 -20.99
CA ILE A 33 -5.62 14.90 -21.71
C ILE A 33 -5.63 16.01 -22.78
N SER A 34 -5.09 17.20 -22.44
CA SER A 34 -4.94 18.30 -23.39
C SER A 34 -4.03 17.94 -24.56
N ILE A 35 -2.88 17.30 -24.30
CA ILE A 35 -1.96 16.81 -25.35
C ILE A 35 -2.63 15.74 -26.23
N MET A 36 -3.43 14.85 -25.64
CA MET A 36 -4.19 13.83 -26.37
C MET A 36 -5.21 14.46 -27.32
N MET A 37 -5.99 15.44 -26.84
CA MET A 37 -6.94 16.18 -27.66
C MET A 37 -6.24 16.93 -28.81
N LEU A 38 -5.10 17.56 -28.53
CA LEU A 38 -4.28 18.22 -29.55
C LEU A 38 -3.81 17.22 -30.61
N LEU A 39 -3.34 16.04 -30.20
CA LEU A 39 -2.88 15.00 -31.11
C LEU A 39 -4.02 14.47 -32.01
N VAL A 40 -5.22 14.28 -31.44
CA VAL A 40 -6.41 13.86 -32.20
C VAL A 40 -6.76 14.91 -33.26
N ILE A 41 -6.82 16.18 -32.88
CA ILE A 41 -7.13 17.28 -33.80
C ILE A 41 -6.05 17.38 -34.89
N LEU A 42 -4.77 17.33 -34.52
CA LEU A 42 -3.65 17.34 -35.46
C LEU A 42 -3.77 16.19 -36.47
N THR A 43 -4.01 14.97 -35.98
CA THR A 43 -4.15 13.77 -36.82
C THR A 43 -5.34 13.89 -37.75
N ALA A 44 -6.49 14.35 -37.25
CA ALA A 44 -7.69 14.58 -38.04
C ALA A 44 -7.49 15.65 -39.13
N SER A 45 -6.86 16.77 -38.79
CA SER A 45 -6.57 17.85 -39.74
C SER A 45 -5.61 17.40 -40.84
N LEU A 46 -4.55 16.66 -40.49
CA LEU A 46 -3.60 16.12 -41.46
C LEU A 46 -4.25 15.03 -42.34
N GLY A 47 -5.09 14.18 -41.74
CA GLY A 47 -5.88 13.18 -42.46
C GLY A 47 -6.78 13.85 -43.50
N TYR A 48 -7.58 14.84 -43.10
CA TYR A 48 -8.41 15.60 -44.03
C TYR A 48 -7.57 16.27 -45.13
N LEU A 49 -6.48 16.96 -44.76
CA LEU A 49 -5.66 17.71 -45.70
C LEU A 49 -5.05 16.83 -46.81
N PHE A 50 -4.57 15.63 -46.47
CA PHE A 50 -3.90 14.76 -47.43
C PHE A 50 -4.82 13.72 -48.08
N GLU A 51 -5.95 13.36 -47.47
CA GLU A 51 -6.83 12.30 -47.96
C GLU A 51 -8.14 12.78 -48.57
N HIS A 52 -8.57 14.02 -48.32
CA HIS A 52 -9.84 14.53 -48.85
C HIS A 52 -9.88 14.54 -50.38
N GLU A 53 -8.79 14.94 -51.05
CA GLU A 53 -8.73 14.93 -52.52
C GLU A 53 -8.78 13.51 -53.11
N ALA A 54 -8.18 12.54 -52.41
CA ALA A 54 -8.12 11.14 -52.87
C ALA A 54 -9.39 10.35 -52.52
N GLN A 55 -10.04 10.69 -51.41
CA GLN A 55 -11.20 9.98 -50.86
C GLN A 55 -12.24 10.97 -50.28
N PRO A 56 -12.90 11.79 -51.12
CA PRO A 56 -13.80 12.85 -50.64
C PRO A 56 -15.04 12.30 -49.91
N ASP A 57 -15.55 11.13 -50.31
CA ASP A 57 -16.71 10.49 -49.65
C ASP A 57 -16.38 9.95 -48.25
N LYS A 58 -15.09 9.73 -47.96
CA LYS A 58 -14.60 9.12 -46.72
C LYS A 58 -14.05 10.15 -45.74
N PHE A 59 -13.27 11.09 -46.24
CA PHE A 59 -12.75 12.23 -45.48
C PHE A 59 -13.58 13.50 -45.78
N GLU A 60 -14.91 13.40 -45.78
CA GLU A 60 -15.82 14.48 -46.22
C GLU A 60 -15.66 15.77 -45.40
N ASN A 61 -15.43 15.64 -44.10
CA ASN A 61 -15.36 16.77 -43.17
C ASN A 61 -14.42 16.49 -42.00
N ILE A 62 -14.12 17.54 -41.22
CA ILE A 62 -13.25 17.43 -40.04
C ILE A 62 -13.80 16.45 -38.99
N PRO A 63 -15.11 16.43 -38.66
CA PRO A 63 -15.67 15.42 -37.75
C PRO A 63 -15.45 13.97 -38.16
N ALA A 64 -15.62 13.64 -39.45
CA ALA A 64 -15.32 12.29 -39.97
C ALA A 64 -13.84 11.94 -39.80
N SER A 65 -12.95 12.93 -40.00
CA SER A 65 -11.51 12.77 -39.80
C SER A 65 -11.14 12.62 -38.32
N ILE A 66 -11.87 13.27 -37.41
CA ILE A 66 -11.74 13.09 -35.96
C ILE A 66 -12.13 11.67 -35.56
N TYR A 67 -13.24 11.15 -36.09
CA TYR A 67 -13.64 9.77 -35.85
C TYR A 67 -12.52 8.80 -36.25
N TRP A 68 -11.97 8.96 -37.46
CA TRP A 68 -10.81 8.18 -37.90
C TRP A 68 -9.59 8.31 -36.99
N ALA A 69 -9.23 9.53 -36.60
CA ALA A 69 -8.10 9.78 -35.72
C ALA A 69 -8.28 9.09 -34.36
N VAL A 70 -9.48 9.16 -33.76
CA VAL A 70 -9.77 8.52 -32.47
C VAL A 70 -9.67 7.01 -32.57
N ILE A 71 -10.34 6.36 -33.54
CA ILE A 71 -10.30 4.90 -33.66
C ILE A 71 -8.91 4.37 -34.00
N THR A 72 -8.10 5.16 -34.73
CA THR A 72 -6.74 4.78 -35.12
C THR A 72 -5.77 4.93 -33.95
N LEU A 73 -5.80 6.07 -33.25
CA LEU A 73 -4.92 6.33 -32.11
C LEU A 73 -5.28 5.47 -30.89
N ALA A 74 -6.56 5.11 -30.73
CA ALA A 74 -7.03 4.17 -29.72
C ALA A 74 -6.79 2.69 -30.10
N SER A 75 -6.13 2.42 -31.24
CA SER A 75 -5.84 1.06 -31.75
C SER A 75 -7.07 0.17 -32.01
N VAL A 76 -8.26 0.76 -32.20
CA VAL A 76 -9.49 0.02 -32.54
C VAL A 76 -9.50 -0.35 -34.03
N GLY A 77 -9.30 0.64 -34.91
CA GLY A 77 -9.09 0.43 -36.35
C GLY A 77 -10.13 -0.43 -37.05
N TYR A 78 -11.41 -0.01 -37.07
CA TYR A 78 -12.50 -0.77 -37.73
C TYR A 78 -12.26 -1.07 -39.22
N GLY A 79 -11.41 -0.28 -39.90
CA GLY A 79 -11.04 -0.49 -41.31
C GLY A 79 -12.05 0.10 -42.31
N ASP A 80 -13.08 0.78 -41.83
CA ASP A 80 -14.05 1.55 -42.61
C ASP A 80 -13.40 2.80 -43.25
N LEU A 81 -12.53 3.47 -42.48
CA LEU A 81 -11.84 4.70 -42.87
C LEU A 81 -10.33 4.55 -42.66
N TYR A 82 -9.53 4.81 -43.70
CA TYR A 82 -8.07 4.73 -43.64
C TYR A 82 -7.40 5.52 -44.78
N PRO A 83 -6.17 6.01 -44.59
CA PRO A 83 -5.44 6.75 -45.62
C PRO A 83 -4.97 5.84 -46.76
N VAL A 84 -5.18 6.29 -48.00
CA VAL A 84 -4.69 5.62 -49.21
C VAL A 84 -3.48 6.32 -49.82
N THR A 85 -3.26 7.60 -49.52
CA THR A 85 -2.10 8.32 -50.06
C THR A 85 -0.79 7.86 -49.40
N PRO A 86 0.34 7.84 -50.14
CA PRO A 86 1.63 7.48 -49.55
C PRO A 86 2.02 8.36 -48.35
N VAL A 87 1.74 9.67 -48.44
CA VAL A 87 2.03 10.65 -47.39
C VAL A 87 1.13 10.42 -46.17
N GLY A 88 -0.18 10.24 -46.38
CA GLY A 88 -1.14 9.98 -45.31
C GLY A 88 -0.82 8.68 -44.56
N ARG A 89 -0.41 7.63 -45.26
CA ARG A 89 0.04 6.37 -44.65
C ARG A 89 1.29 6.54 -43.79
N MET A 90 2.31 7.25 -44.30
CA MET A 90 3.53 7.50 -43.53
C MET A 90 3.26 8.30 -42.25
N MET A 91 2.47 9.38 -42.34
CA MET A 91 2.08 10.18 -41.18
C MET A 91 1.26 9.38 -40.17
N THR A 92 0.35 8.53 -40.65
CA THR A 92 -0.47 7.68 -39.79
C THR A 92 0.36 6.68 -39.00
N ILE A 93 1.39 6.09 -39.60
CA ILE A 93 2.30 5.18 -38.89
C ILE A 93 2.99 5.92 -37.73
N ILE A 94 3.53 7.12 -37.99
CA ILE A 94 4.23 7.91 -36.97
C ILE A 94 3.27 8.35 -35.87
N LEU A 95 2.10 8.89 -36.23
CA LEU A 95 1.10 9.38 -35.29
C LEU A 95 0.46 8.26 -34.47
N ALA A 96 0.24 7.08 -35.06
CA ALA A 96 -0.28 5.91 -34.36
C ALA A 96 0.70 5.43 -33.27
N LEU A 97 2.01 5.37 -33.58
CA LEU A 97 3.04 5.01 -32.59
C LEU A 97 3.09 6.01 -31.43
N LEU A 98 2.98 7.31 -31.71
CA LEU A 98 2.90 8.34 -30.67
C LEU A 98 1.60 8.26 -29.87
N GLY A 99 0.48 7.95 -30.53
CA GLY A 99 -0.84 7.80 -29.94
C GLY A 99 -0.89 6.72 -28.87
N ILE A 100 -0.37 5.53 -29.16
CA ILE A 100 -0.36 4.39 -28.22
C ILE A 100 0.31 4.79 -26.89
N GLY A 101 1.45 5.50 -26.94
CA GLY A 101 2.15 5.94 -25.75
C GLY A 101 1.36 6.95 -24.90
N ILE A 102 0.60 7.84 -25.53
CA ILE A 102 -0.20 8.85 -24.84
C ILE A 102 -1.48 8.23 -24.25
N PHE A 103 -2.16 7.36 -25.00
CA PHE A 103 -3.38 6.67 -24.56
C PHE A 103 -3.13 5.64 -23.46
N ALA A 104 -1.90 5.11 -23.34
CA ALA A 104 -1.52 4.21 -22.26
C ALA A 104 -1.51 4.88 -20.88
N ILE A 105 -1.26 6.20 -20.80
CA ILE A 105 -1.07 6.90 -19.52
C ILE A 105 -2.37 6.94 -18.69
N PRO A 106 -3.54 7.37 -19.22
CA PRO A 106 -4.78 7.35 -18.44
C PRO A 106 -5.17 5.95 -17.96
N ALA A 107 -4.98 4.93 -18.80
CA ALA A 107 -5.25 3.54 -18.43
C ALA A 107 -4.35 3.07 -17.28
N ALA A 108 -3.05 3.39 -17.33
CA ALA A 108 -2.10 3.06 -16.28
C ALA A 108 -2.42 3.75 -14.95
N ILE A 109 -2.80 5.04 -14.98
CA ILE A 109 -3.23 5.77 -13.79
C ILE A 109 -4.46 5.11 -13.17
N LEU A 110 -5.47 4.78 -13.98
CA LEU A 110 -6.67 4.09 -13.50
C LEU A 110 -6.33 2.73 -12.88
N SER A 111 -5.48 1.94 -13.54
CA SER A 111 -5.00 0.64 -13.02
C SER A 111 -4.28 0.80 -11.68
N SER A 112 -3.47 1.84 -11.52
CA SER A 112 -2.76 2.11 -10.26
C SER A 112 -3.71 2.47 -9.13
N ALA A 113 -4.76 3.26 -9.41
CA ALA A 113 -5.77 3.62 -8.42
C ALA A 113 -6.54 2.39 -7.92
N PHE A 114 -6.96 1.50 -8.83
CA PHE A 114 -7.60 0.24 -8.45
C PHE A 114 -6.66 -0.67 -7.65
N SER A 115 -5.40 -0.77 -8.07
CA SER A 115 -4.41 -1.60 -7.37
C SER A 115 -4.15 -1.08 -5.96
N ASP A 116 -4.12 0.23 -5.77
CA ASP A 116 -3.93 0.85 -4.47
C ASP A 116 -5.13 0.62 -3.55
N GLN A 117 -6.35 0.75 -4.08
CA GLN A 117 -7.57 0.44 -3.33
C GLN A 117 -7.62 -1.02 -2.87
N LEU A 118 -7.31 -1.97 -3.76
CA LEU A 118 -7.24 -3.39 -3.42
C LEU A 118 -6.17 -3.68 -2.35
N ARG A 119 -5.04 -2.96 -2.39
CA ARG A 119 -3.99 -3.07 -1.38
C ARG A 119 -4.50 -2.61 0.00
N ILE A 120 -5.19 -1.47 0.08
CA ILE A 120 -5.75 -0.94 1.33
C ILE A 120 -6.77 -1.91 1.92
N GLU A 121 -7.64 -2.50 1.10
CA GLU A 121 -8.62 -3.50 1.55
C GLU A 121 -7.94 -4.77 2.07
N ARG A 122 -6.91 -5.26 1.38
CA ARG A 122 -6.10 -6.41 1.84
C ARG A 122 -5.36 -6.11 3.15
N GLU A 123 -4.83 -4.90 3.32
CA GLU A 123 -4.18 -4.48 4.57
C GLU A 123 -5.19 -4.39 5.73
N THR A 124 -6.40 -3.91 5.47
CA THR A 124 -7.50 -3.92 6.45
C THR A 124 -7.82 -5.35 6.89
N LEU A 125 -8.00 -6.28 5.94
CA LEU A 125 -8.25 -7.68 6.25
C LEU A 125 -7.10 -8.32 7.03
N LEU A 126 -5.84 -7.98 6.72
CA LEU A 126 -4.68 -8.45 7.47
C LEU A 126 -4.69 -7.98 8.93
N ASN A 127 -5.07 -6.73 9.17
CA ASN A 127 -5.16 -6.19 10.52
C ASN A 127 -6.31 -6.85 11.31
N GLU A 128 -7.46 -7.07 10.67
CA GLU A 128 -8.57 -7.81 11.28
C GLU A 128 -8.17 -9.26 11.59
N LEU A 129 -7.48 -9.92 10.66
CA LEU A 129 -6.98 -11.28 10.85
C LEU A 129 -5.97 -11.38 12.00
N PHE A 130 -5.12 -10.35 12.19
CA PHE A 130 -4.21 -10.28 13.33
C PHE A 130 -4.97 -10.21 14.67
N VAL A 131 -6.10 -9.51 14.71
CA VAL A 131 -6.97 -9.44 15.90
C VAL A 131 -7.69 -10.76 16.13
N MET A 132 -8.25 -11.39 15.09
CA MET A 132 -8.90 -12.70 15.17
C MET A 132 -7.94 -13.81 15.62
N LEU A 133 -6.66 -13.74 15.22
CA LEU A 133 -5.63 -14.71 15.62
C LEU A 133 -4.90 -14.34 16.92
N SER A 134 -5.41 -13.36 17.68
CA SER A 134 -4.75 -12.89 18.91
C SER A 134 -4.60 -13.99 19.96
N ASP A 135 -5.61 -14.85 20.13
CA ASP A 135 -5.59 -16.00 21.03
C ASP A 135 -4.91 -17.25 20.43
N GLY A 136 -4.57 -17.21 19.13
CA GLY A 136 -3.90 -18.29 18.41
C GLY A 136 -4.85 -19.31 17.75
N HIS A 137 -6.17 -19.13 17.86
CA HIS A 137 -7.15 -20.04 17.27
C HIS A 137 -8.26 -19.27 16.56
N LEU A 138 -8.64 -19.69 15.35
CA LEU A 138 -9.79 -19.12 14.65
C LEU A 138 -11.07 -19.82 15.10
N SER A 139 -11.99 -19.07 15.72
CA SER A 139 -13.32 -19.58 16.03
C SER A 139 -14.16 -19.80 14.76
N ALA A 140 -15.22 -20.60 14.86
CA ALA A 140 -16.10 -20.86 13.71
C ALA A 140 -16.79 -19.59 13.18
N GLU A 141 -17.08 -18.62 14.06
CA GLU A 141 -17.66 -17.33 13.69
C GLU A 141 -16.66 -16.47 12.91
N GLU A 142 -15.41 -16.39 13.38
CA GLU A 142 -14.35 -15.64 12.70
C GLU A 142 -13.96 -16.27 11.36
N GLN A 143 -13.97 -17.61 11.28
CA GLN A 143 -13.71 -18.31 10.04
C GLN A 143 -14.77 -17.98 8.96
N ASP A 144 -16.05 -17.88 9.34
CA ASP A 144 -17.11 -17.46 8.41
C ASP A 144 -16.96 -15.99 7.99
N VAL A 145 -16.59 -15.09 8.90
CA VAL A 145 -16.28 -13.68 8.56
C VAL A 145 -15.11 -13.60 7.58
N LEU A 146 -14.03 -14.34 7.85
CA LEU A 146 -12.85 -14.40 6.99
C LEU A 146 -13.20 -14.95 5.60
N GLU A 147 -14.01 -16.00 5.52
CA GLU A 147 -14.47 -16.56 4.24
C GLU A 147 -15.33 -15.58 3.43
N ARG A 148 -16.20 -14.81 4.10
CA ARG A 148 -17.03 -13.79 3.44
C ARG A 148 -16.18 -12.65 2.88
N GLU A 149 -15.25 -12.11 3.68
CA GLU A 149 -14.34 -11.05 3.23
C GLU A 149 -13.38 -11.56 2.14
N ALA A 150 -12.87 -12.78 2.27
CA ALA A 150 -12.05 -13.40 1.23
C ALA A 150 -12.80 -13.54 -0.10
N LYS A 151 -14.08 -13.97 -0.06
CA LYS A 151 -14.94 -14.03 -1.26
C LYS A 151 -15.18 -12.65 -1.86
N ARG A 152 -15.43 -11.64 -1.03
CA ARG A 152 -15.64 -10.24 -1.46
C ARG A 152 -14.41 -9.67 -2.17
N LEU A 153 -13.21 -9.98 -1.68
CA LEU A 153 -11.94 -9.55 -2.28
C LEU A 153 -11.45 -10.47 -3.42
N HIS A 154 -12.26 -11.45 -3.82
CA HIS A 154 -11.91 -12.45 -4.84
C HIS A 154 -10.60 -13.19 -4.54
N LEU A 155 -10.29 -13.40 -3.26
CA LEU A 155 -9.11 -14.13 -2.84
C LEU A 155 -9.32 -15.63 -3.02
N SER A 156 -8.32 -16.29 -3.60
CA SER A 156 -8.25 -17.74 -3.63
C SER A 156 -7.96 -18.32 -2.24
N GLN A 157 -8.34 -19.58 -2.01
CA GLN A 157 -8.03 -20.25 -0.74
C GLN A 157 -6.53 -20.28 -0.43
N GLU A 158 -5.70 -20.37 -1.47
CA GLU A 158 -4.25 -20.34 -1.33
C GLU A 158 -3.75 -18.97 -0.85
N GLU A 159 -4.34 -17.88 -1.33
CA GLU A 159 -4.00 -16.53 -0.84
C GLU A 159 -4.43 -16.32 0.61
N VAL A 160 -5.59 -16.83 1.01
CA VAL A 160 -6.05 -16.79 2.41
C VAL A 160 -5.05 -17.52 3.30
N ASN A 161 -4.64 -18.73 2.91
CA ASN A 161 -3.63 -19.49 3.66
C ASN A 161 -2.30 -18.74 3.78
N ARG A 162 -1.86 -18.06 2.71
CA ARG A 162 -0.65 -17.20 2.74
C ARG A 162 -0.82 -16.00 3.68
N LEU A 163 -2.01 -15.40 3.75
CA LEU A 163 -2.31 -14.30 4.67
C LEU A 163 -2.24 -14.77 6.13
N ILE A 164 -2.83 -15.93 6.44
CA ILE A 164 -2.77 -16.55 7.77
C ILE A 164 -1.30 -16.84 8.16
N GLU A 165 -0.54 -17.45 7.25
CA GLU A 165 0.88 -17.74 7.49
C GLU A 165 1.70 -16.45 7.71
N LYS A 166 1.39 -15.38 6.97
CA LYS A 166 2.04 -14.08 7.14
C LYS A 166 1.75 -13.48 8.52
N VAL A 167 0.49 -13.54 8.98
CA VAL A 167 0.09 -13.07 10.32
C VAL A 167 0.77 -13.88 11.42
N ASN A 168 0.79 -15.22 11.31
CA ASN A 168 1.43 -16.09 12.30
C ASN A 168 2.93 -15.79 12.42
N ARG A 169 3.66 -15.66 11.31
CA ARG A 169 5.08 -15.24 11.32
C ARG A 169 5.28 -13.89 12.00
N GLN A 170 4.39 -12.93 11.73
CA GLN A 170 4.49 -11.60 12.31
C GLN A 170 4.23 -11.61 13.82
N LYS A 171 3.34 -12.50 14.28
CA LYS A 171 3.08 -12.74 15.71
C LYS A 171 4.28 -13.39 16.39
N GLU A 172 4.87 -14.43 15.80
CA GLU A 172 6.10 -15.07 16.30
C GLU A 172 7.24 -14.05 16.49
N MET A 173 7.45 -13.16 15.52
CA MET A 173 8.45 -12.10 15.62
C MET A 173 8.19 -11.10 16.75
N LEU A 174 6.92 -10.78 17.03
CA LEU A 174 6.52 -9.91 18.13
C LEU A 174 6.69 -10.61 19.49
N GLU A 175 6.35 -11.90 19.57
CA GLU A 175 6.52 -12.74 20.76
C GLU A 175 8.01 -12.87 21.15
N ASP A 176 8.92 -13.07 20.18
CA ASP A 176 10.36 -13.16 20.42
C ASP A 176 10.97 -11.85 21.00
N GLN A 177 10.43 -10.69 20.62
CA GLN A 177 10.93 -9.39 21.08
C GLN A 177 10.36 -8.97 22.44
N GLN A 178 9.09 -9.29 22.72
CA GLN A 178 8.41 -8.85 23.95
C GLN A 178 8.53 -9.86 25.09
N GLY A 179 9.12 -11.02 24.83
CA GLY A 179 9.13 -12.14 25.75
C GLY A 179 7.78 -12.83 25.78
N ILE A 180 7.80 -14.10 26.19
CA ILE A 180 6.65 -15.00 26.18
C ILE A 180 5.49 -14.39 26.97
N PRO A 181 4.30 -14.22 26.37
CA PRO A 181 3.13 -13.69 27.09
C PRO A 181 2.80 -14.59 28.27
N VAL A 182 2.42 -13.99 29.41
CA VAL A 182 2.18 -14.71 30.68
C VAL A 182 1.21 -15.87 30.52
N GLN A 183 0.28 -15.76 29.57
CA GLN A 183 -0.70 -16.78 29.21
C GLN A 183 -0.05 -18.10 28.76
N ARG A 184 0.99 -18.08 27.92
CA ARG A 184 1.72 -19.31 27.53
C ARG A 184 2.59 -19.89 28.64
N LEU A 185 3.00 -19.07 29.61
CA LEU A 185 3.72 -19.56 30.79
C LEU A 185 2.81 -20.42 31.70
N VAL A 186 1.49 -20.25 31.60
CA VAL A 186 0.52 -21.07 32.35
C VAL A 186 0.32 -22.44 31.71
N GLU A 187 0.46 -22.51 30.38
CA GLU A 187 0.23 -23.73 29.60
C GLU A 187 1.41 -24.72 29.68
N ASP A 188 2.64 -24.22 29.76
CA ASP A 188 3.86 -25.04 29.85
C ASP A 188 4.72 -24.69 31.09
N PRO A 189 4.76 -25.55 32.12
CA PRO A 189 5.61 -25.36 33.30
C PRO A 189 7.12 -25.34 33.00
N GLN A 190 7.58 -25.99 31.93
CA GLN A 190 8.99 -26.00 31.56
C GLN A 190 9.40 -24.64 30.98
N LEU A 191 8.55 -24.07 30.13
CA LEU A 191 8.73 -22.74 29.54
C LEU A 191 8.74 -21.64 30.62
N ALA A 192 7.88 -21.78 31.64
CA ALA A 192 7.88 -20.89 32.80
C ALA A 192 9.21 -20.91 33.57
N LEU A 193 9.81 -22.09 33.75
CA LEU A 193 11.09 -22.25 34.42
C LEU A 193 12.25 -21.64 33.62
N GLU A 194 12.24 -21.80 32.30
CA GLU A 194 13.25 -21.19 31.43
C GLU A 194 13.18 -19.66 31.50
N ARG A 195 11.97 -19.09 31.41
CA ARG A 195 11.81 -17.64 31.51
C ARG A 195 12.19 -17.11 32.89
N PHE A 196 11.87 -17.86 33.96
CA PHE A 196 12.31 -17.53 35.31
C PHE A 196 13.85 -17.49 35.43
N ARG A 197 14.55 -18.50 34.89
CA ARG A 197 16.01 -18.54 34.91
C ARG A 197 16.62 -17.38 34.14
N GLU A 198 16.05 -17.01 33.01
CA GLU A 198 16.51 -15.88 32.21
C GLU A 198 16.35 -14.56 32.97
N LEU A 199 15.16 -14.30 33.53
CA LEU A 199 14.90 -13.11 34.34
C LEU A 199 15.80 -13.05 35.58
N ALA A 200 15.98 -14.16 36.30
CA ALA A 200 16.89 -14.23 37.44
C ALA A 200 18.35 -13.96 37.02
N GLY A 201 18.77 -14.42 35.84
CA GLY A 201 20.07 -14.11 35.26
C GLY A 201 20.23 -12.61 34.96
N GLN A 202 19.21 -11.97 34.37
CA GLN A 202 19.20 -10.53 34.10
C GLN A 202 19.29 -9.70 35.39
N VAL A 203 18.51 -10.05 36.43
CA VAL A 203 18.58 -9.39 37.74
C VAL A 203 19.99 -9.53 38.34
N ARG A 204 20.59 -10.73 38.27
CA ARG A 204 21.96 -10.95 38.74
C ARG A 204 22.99 -10.12 37.97
N GLN A 205 22.85 -9.98 36.65
CA GLN A 205 23.74 -9.10 35.88
C GLN A 205 23.61 -7.63 36.29
N ILE A 206 22.38 -7.15 36.49
CA ILE A 206 22.14 -5.78 36.98
C ILE A 206 22.79 -5.60 38.35
N ALA A 207 22.63 -6.56 39.27
CA ALA A 207 23.24 -6.52 40.59
C ALA A 207 24.78 -6.47 40.54
N LEU A 208 25.41 -7.10 39.54
CA LEU A 208 26.86 -7.05 39.33
C LEU A 208 27.35 -5.74 38.68
N MET A 209 26.53 -5.10 37.83
CA MET A 209 26.91 -3.88 37.11
C MET A 209 26.65 -2.61 37.94
N VAL A 210 25.70 -2.65 38.87
CA VAL A 210 25.34 -1.51 39.72
C VAL A 210 26.09 -1.57 41.05
N LYS A 211 26.51 -0.42 41.60
CA LYS A 211 27.07 -0.35 42.95
C LYS A 211 26.04 -0.83 43.97
N PHE A 212 26.28 -2.01 44.54
CA PHE A 212 25.36 -2.70 45.43
C PHE A 212 24.84 -1.81 46.57
N ASP A 213 25.73 -1.05 47.22
CA ASP A 213 25.37 -0.16 48.34
C ASP A 213 24.41 0.98 47.96
N GLU A 214 24.51 1.47 46.72
CA GLU A 214 23.70 2.60 46.23
C GLU A 214 22.31 2.12 45.83
N MET A 215 22.23 0.97 45.14
CA MET A 215 20.97 0.32 44.79
C MET A 215 20.22 -0.17 46.04
N GLN A 216 20.94 -0.77 47.00
CA GLN A 216 20.34 -1.27 48.23
C GLN A 216 19.72 -0.14 49.06
N ARG A 217 20.41 1.01 49.19
CA ARG A 217 19.84 2.20 49.85
C ARG A 217 18.56 2.64 49.16
N LEU A 218 18.55 2.71 47.82
CA LEU A 218 17.38 3.12 47.05
C LEU A 218 16.20 2.16 47.17
N ILE A 219 16.44 0.84 47.15
CA ILE A 219 15.41 -0.19 47.31
C ILE A 219 14.84 -0.18 48.73
N GLU A 220 15.70 -0.01 49.75
CA GLU A 220 15.26 0.04 51.15
C GLU A 220 14.48 1.32 51.46
N SER A 221 14.95 2.48 50.96
CA SER A 221 14.31 3.79 51.17
C SER A 221 13.07 4.03 50.31
N SER A 222 12.88 3.24 49.25
CA SER A 222 11.72 3.35 48.37
C SER A 222 10.46 2.80 49.06
N GLU A 223 9.43 3.65 49.18
CA GLU A 223 8.07 3.25 49.56
C GLU A 223 7.35 2.45 48.44
N ARG A 224 7.85 2.51 47.20
CA ARG A 224 7.24 1.86 46.04
C ARG A 224 7.65 0.40 45.87
N SER A 225 8.65 -0.07 46.63
CA SER A 225 9.19 -1.43 46.50
C SER A 225 8.47 -2.41 47.45
N THR A 226 7.98 -3.52 46.92
CA THR A 226 7.23 -4.50 47.72
C THR A 226 8.13 -5.35 48.62
N ALA A 227 7.55 -5.93 49.68
CA ALA A 227 8.28 -6.79 50.62
C ALA A 227 8.89 -8.04 49.96
N LEU A 228 8.34 -8.49 48.82
CA LEU A 228 8.86 -9.58 48.02
C LEU A 228 10.12 -9.15 47.24
N GLU A 229 10.06 -8.02 46.53
CA GLU A 229 11.19 -7.45 45.79
C GLU A 229 12.39 -7.17 46.70
N LYS A 230 12.15 -6.59 47.89
CA LYS A 230 13.20 -6.36 48.91
C LYS A 230 13.80 -7.67 49.43
N ARG A 231 13.09 -8.80 49.34
CA ARG A 231 13.58 -10.12 49.75
C ARG A 231 14.41 -10.75 48.64
N ILE A 232 13.88 -10.75 47.41
CA ILE A 232 14.58 -11.22 46.21
C ILE A 232 15.93 -10.51 46.06
N TRP A 233 15.97 -9.17 46.21
CA TRP A 233 17.21 -8.40 46.10
C TRP A 233 18.26 -8.79 47.16
N ARG A 234 17.85 -9.11 48.39
CA ARG A 234 18.77 -9.53 49.45
C ARG A 234 19.32 -10.95 49.25
N GLU A 235 18.63 -11.77 48.48
CA GLU A 235 18.99 -13.16 48.19
C GLU A 235 19.71 -13.34 46.84
N THR A 236 19.80 -12.28 46.01
CA THR A 236 20.47 -12.30 44.70
C THR A 236 21.96 -12.02 44.83
#